data_AF-A0A4Q7MLS8-F1
#
_entry.id   AF-A0A4Q7MLS8-F1
#
_cell.length_a   1.000
_cell.length_b   1.000
_cell.length_c   1.000
_cell.angle_alpha   90.00
_cell.angle_beta   90.00
_cell.angle_gamma   90.00
#
_symmetry.space_group_name_H-M   'P 1'
#
loop_
_entity.id
_entity.type
_entity.pdbx_description
1 polymer ?
#
loop_
_entity_poly.entity_id
_entity_poly.type
_entity_poly.pdbx_seq_one_letter_code
_entity_poly.pdbx_strand_id
1 'polypeptide(L)'
;MKSILTQLRADLDSMANAAAKSSAERFFKEAIQTRGIKTPLVRKLSAQYKKEMKQLPKKEVFQLCEELWQSGYLEESFVACDWAYSQKKKFEPADFKTFERWVKKYVSNWASCDTLCNHTVGEFLMMYPEFLPELKRWAVSKNRWVKRAAAVSLIVPARKGLWMEEMLEIATIQLEDQDDMVQKGYGWMLKSASESDLNPVFKFVMQHKTKMPRTALRYAIEKMPADKKAKAMAR
;
A
#
# COMPACT_ATOMS: atom_id res chain seq x y z
N MET A 1 -7.15 -19.34 18.53
CA MET A 1 -6.62 -18.00 18.19
C MET A 1 -5.30 -17.70 18.89
N LYS A 2 -5.25 -17.61 20.24
CA LYS A 2 -3.98 -17.31 20.97
C LYS A 2 -2.83 -18.28 20.63
N SER A 3 -3.10 -19.58 20.47
CA SER A 3 -2.07 -20.56 20.11
C SER A 3 -1.40 -20.30 18.75
N ILE A 4 -2.15 -19.85 17.74
CA ILE A 4 -1.62 -19.58 16.40
C ILE A 4 -0.65 -18.39 16.44
N LEU A 5 -1.05 -17.30 17.10
CA LEU A 5 -0.18 -16.12 17.22
C LEU A 5 1.05 -16.40 18.08
N THR A 6 0.91 -17.17 19.15
CA THR A 6 2.05 -17.59 19.97
C THR A 6 3.05 -18.38 19.14
N GLN A 7 2.60 -19.37 18.37
CA GLN A 7 3.48 -20.17 17.53
C GLN A 7 4.13 -19.32 16.43
N LEU A 8 3.35 -18.50 15.71
CA LEU A 8 3.87 -17.62 14.67
C LEU A 8 4.95 -16.68 15.22
N ARG A 9 4.73 -16.10 16.39
CA ARG A 9 5.70 -15.19 17.02
C ARG A 9 6.97 -15.93 17.44
N ALA A 10 6.85 -17.13 17.99
CA ALA A 10 8.00 -17.98 18.30
C ALA A 10 8.80 -18.32 17.03
N ASP A 11 8.12 -18.65 15.93
CA ASP A 11 8.77 -18.92 14.65
C ASP A 11 9.50 -17.67 14.12
N LEU A 12 8.86 -16.49 14.18
CA LEU A 12 9.47 -15.22 13.81
C LEU A 12 10.69 -14.90 14.68
N ASP A 13 10.61 -15.09 16.00
CA ASP A 13 11.70 -14.84 16.93
C ASP A 13 12.90 -15.77 16.65
N SER A 14 12.64 -17.04 16.31
CA SER A 14 13.68 -18.00 15.93
C SER A 14 14.42 -17.63 14.63
N MET A 15 13.80 -16.80 13.79
CA MET A 15 14.34 -16.34 12.51
C MET A 15 14.96 -14.93 12.60
N ALA A 16 14.96 -14.31 13.78
CA ALA A 16 15.44 -12.94 13.97
C ALA A 16 16.92 -12.80 13.59
N ASN A 17 17.27 -11.65 13.01
CA ASN A 17 18.63 -11.37 12.59
C ASN A 17 19.03 -9.93 12.96
N ALA A 18 19.98 -9.79 13.89
CA ALA A 18 20.39 -8.50 14.42
C ALA A 18 21.04 -7.57 13.36
N ALA A 19 21.86 -8.11 12.46
CA ALA A 19 22.51 -7.31 11.42
C ALA A 19 21.49 -6.77 10.40
N ALA A 20 20.54 -7.60 9.99
CA ALA A 20 19.46 -7.21 9.11
C ALA A 20 18.47 -6.25 9.79
N LYS A 21 18.20 -6.42 11.09
CA LYS A 21 17.43 -5.48 11.92
C LYS A 21 18.05 -4.08 11.88
N SER A 22 19.33 -3.96 12.25
CA SER A 22 20.04 -2.67 12.22
C SER A 22 20.07 -2.05 10.82
N SER A 23 20.19 -2.88 9.78
CA SER A 23 20.15 -2.40 8.39
C SER A 23 18.77 -1.86 8.00
N ALA A 24 17.70 -2.53 8.42
CA ALA A 24 16.33 -2.09 8.18
C ALA A 24 16.03 -0.78 8.93
N GLU A 25 16.40 -0.67 10.20
CA GLU A 25 16.20 0.54 11.00
C GLU A 25 16.91 1.77 10.41
N ARG A 26 18.06 1.59 9.73
CA ARG A 26 18.75 2.67 9.00
C ARG A 26 18.11 3.01 7.66
N PHE A 27 17.44 2.05 7.03
CA PHE A 27 16.85 2.22 5.71
C PHE A 27 15.52 2.96 5.74
N PHE A 28 14.70 2.69 6.76
CA PHE A 28 13.45 3.40 6.96
C PHE A 28 13.71 4.79 7.53
N LYS A 29 12.99 5.79 7.02
CA LYS A 29 13.01 7.14 7.60
C LYS A 29 12.19 7.19 8.89
N GLU A 30 11.13 6.41 8.93
CA GLU A 30 10.27 6.28 10.10
C GLU A 30 10.80 5.24 11.08
N ALA A 31 10.53 5.43 12.36
CA ALA A 31 10.82 4.42 13.36
C ALA A 31 9.99 3.17 13.06
N ILE A 32 10.67 2.02 12.97
CA ILE A 32 10.05 0.72 12.76
C ILE A 32 10.47 -0.26 13.86
N GLN A 33 9.55 -1.14 14.22
CA GLN A 33 9.85 -2.29 15.06
C GLN A 33 10.00 -3.51 14.16
N THR A 34 11.16 -4.16 14.19
CA THR A 34 11.48 -5.27 13.28
C THR A 34 12.38 -6.29 13.97
N ARG A 35 12.22 -7.56 13.57
CA ARG A 35 13.10 -8.68 13.93
C ARG A 35 14.24 -8.87 12.94
N GLY A 36 14.30 -8.06 11.88
CA GLY A 36 15.33 -8.14 10.84
C GLY A 36 15.13 -9.30 9.87
N ILE A 37 13.89 -9.79 9.70
CA ILE A 37 13.62 -10.93 8.84
C ILE A 37 13.35 -10.42 7.42
N LYS A 38 14.06 -10.98 6.43
CA LYS A 38 13.84 -10.62 5.03
C LYS A 38 12.41 -10.96 4.61
N THR A 39 11.74 -10.05 3.90
CA THR A 39 10.34 -10.19 3.47
C THR A 39 10.01 -11.55 2.83
N PRO A 40 10.84 -12.13 1.92
CA PRO A 40 10.55 -13.44 1.34
C PRO A 40 10.43 -14.57 2.38
N LEU A 41 11.21 -14.51 3.46
CA LEU A 41 11.15 -15.48 4.56
C LEU A 41 9.87 -15.29 5.39
N VAL A 42 9.48 -14.04 5.64
CA VAL A 42 8.21 -13.73 6.33
C VAL A 42 7.01 -14.25 5.52
N ARG A 43 6.99 -14.02 4.20
CA ARG A 43 5.93 -14.54 3.32
C ARG A 43 5.92 -16.06 3.27
N LYS A 44 7.11 -16.70 3.26
CA LYS A 44 7.23 -18.16 3.32
C LYS A 44 6.64 -18.71 4.61
N LEU A 45 6.95 -18.11 5.76
CA LEU A 45 6.39 -18.47 7.06
C LEU A 45 4.87 -18.25 7.07
N SER A 46 4.40 -17.08 6.66
CA SER A 46 2.97 -16.74 6.54
C SER A 46 2.18 -17.79 5.74
N ALA A 47 2.76 -18.28 4.65
CA ALA A 47 2.14 -19.30 3.80
C ALA A 47 2.06 -20.70 4.44
N GLN A 48 2.87 -21.01 5.46
CA GLN A 48 2.76 -22.26 6.21
C GLN A 48 1.44 -22.35 6.97
N TYR A 49 0.90 -21.21 7.42
CA TYR A 49 -0.38 -21.10 8.13
C TYR A 49 -1.60 -21.08 7.20
N LYS A 50 -1.42 -21.34 5.90
CA LYS A 50 -2.51 -21.26 4.90
C LYS A 50 -3.65 -22.24 5.19
N LYS A 51 -3.37 -23.41 5.76
CA LYS A 51 -4.39 -24.43 6.05
C LYS A 51 -5.30 -23.96 7.19
N GLU A 52 -4.70 -23.41 8.23
CA GLU A 52 -5.33 -22.83 9.41
C GLU A 52 -6.23 -21.67 8.98
N MET A 53 -5.70 -20.73 8.17
CA MET A 53 -6.48 -19.59 7.66
C MET A 53 -7.67 -19.99 6.78
N LYS A 54 -7.63 -21.17 6.14
CA LYS A 54 -8.76 -21.69 5.36
C LYS A 54 -9.85 -22.30 6.24
N GLN A 55 -9.47 -22.89 7.37
CA GLN A 55 -10.40 -23.55 8.30
C GLN A 55 -11.12 -22.55 9.21
N LEU A 56 -10.53 -21.38 9.46
CA LEU A 56 -11.14 -20.36 10.29
C LEU A 56 -12.20 -19.53 9.53
N PRO A 57 -13.26 -19.06 10.22
CA PRO A 57 -14.15 -18.02 9.72
C PRO A 57 -13.37 -16.74 9.39
N LYS A 58 -13.80 -15.99 8.35
CA LYS A 58 -13.16 -14.72 7.95
C LYS A 58 -13.00 -13.76 9.13
N LYS A 59 -14.03 -13.65 9.97
CA LYS A 59 -14.05 -12.80 11.16
C LYS A 59 -12.91 -13.15 12.14
N GLU A 60 -12.65 -14.43 12.37
CA GLU A 60 -11.55 -14.87 13.24
C GLU A 60 -10.19 -14.59 12.61
N VAL A 61 -10.04 -14.80 11.29
CA VAL A 61 -8.81 -14.42 10.57
C VAL A 61 -8.56 -12.92 10.69
N PHE A 62 -9.58 -12.08 10.54
CA PHE A 62 -9.44 -10.63 10.69
C PHE A 62 -9.12 -10.21 12.13
N GLN A 63 -9.61 -10.94 13.13
CA GLN A 63 -9.22 -10.72 14.51
C GLN A 63 -7.73 -11.01 14.73
N LEU A 64 -7.20 -12.11 14.17
CA LEU A 64 -5.77 -12.41 14.20
C LEU A 64 -4.96 -11.31 13.48
N CYS A 65 -5.42 -10.83 12.32
CA CYS A 65 -4.78 -9.71 11.61
C CYS A 65 -4.76 -8.44 12.46
N GLU A 66 -5.83 -8.10 13.17
CA GLU A 66 -5.87 -6.93 14.07
C GLU A 66 -4.84 -7.07 15.20
N GLU A 67 -4.71 -8.24 15.83
CA GLU A 67 -3.71 -8.50 16.88
C GLU A 67 -2.26 -8.40 16.35
N LEU A 68 -2.03 -8.81 15.10
CA LEU A 68 -0.74 -8.68 14.43
C LEU A 68 -0.41 -7.21 14.10
N TRP A 69 -1.41 -6.43 13.68
CA TRP A 69 -1.24 -4.99 13.47
C TRP A 69 -0.93 -4.24 14.76
N GLN A 70 -1.60 -4.60 15.86
CA GLN A 70 -1.42 -3.97 17.17
C GLN A 70 -0.02 -4.16 17.75
N SER A 71 0.73 -5.18 17.32
CA SER A 71 2.08 -5.42 17.84
C SER A 71 3.11 -4.40 17.35
N GLY A 72 2.82 -3.68 16.26
CA GLY A 72 3.73 -2.70 15.66
C GLY A 72 4.92 -3.31 14.90
N TYR A 73 5.10 -4.63 14.92
CA TYR A 73 6.17 -5.30 14.20
C TYR A 73 5.93 -5.31 12.69
N LEU A 74 6.95 -4.93 11.93
CA LEU A 74 6.91 -4.90 10.47
C LEU A 74 6.60 -6.29 9.88
N GLU A 75 7.22 -7.34 10.41
CA GLU A 75 6.99 -8.70 9.93
C GLU A 75 5.55 -9.17 10.20
N GLU A 76 5.00 -8.85 11.37
CA GLU A 76 3.63 -9.20 11.73
C GLU A 76 2.62 -8.43 10.84
N SER A 77 2.92 -7.18 10.47
CA SER A 77 2.09 -6.43 9.51
C SER A 77 2.03 -7.11 8.13
N PHE A 78 3.13 -7.71 7.68
CA PHE A 78 3.15 -8.43 6.41
C PHE A 78 2.33 -9.72 6.48
N VAL A 79 2.42 -10.45 7.59
CA VAL A 79 1.59 -11.64 7.84
C VAL A 79 0.12 -11.26 7.89
N ALA A 80 -0.24 -10.18 8.60
CA ALA A 80 -1.61 -9.67 8.67
C ALA A 80 -2.17 -9.36 7.28
N CYS A 81 -1.36 -8.73 6.41
CA CYS A 81 -1.75 -8.45 5.03
C CYS A 81 -1.94 -9.73 4.19
N ASP A 82 -1.03 -10.70 4.30
CA ASP A 82 -1.16 -11.99 3.58
C ASP A 82 -2.44 -12.73 3.99
N TRP A 83 -2.67 -12.83 5.30
CA TRP A 83 -3.81 -13.55 5.84
C TRP A 83 -5.12 -12.85 5.50
N ALA A 84 -5.18 -11.52 5.60
CA ALA A 84 -6.35 -10.75 5.16
C ALA A 84 -6.62 -10.96 3.66
N TYR A 85 -5.60 -10.83 2.81
CA TYR A 85 -5.72 -11.03 1.37
C TYR A 85 -6.10 -12.47 1.00
N SER A 86 -5.69 -13.47 1.78
CA SER A 86 -6.09 -14.87 1.58
C SER A 86 -7.62 -15.07 1.65
N GLN A 87 -8.33 -14.17 2.35
CA GLN A 87 -9.78 -14.20 2.49
C GLN A 87 -10.53 -13.42 1.40
N LYS A 88 -9.84 -12.90 0.37
CA LYS A 88 -10.43 -12.02 -0.65
C LYS A 88 -11.71 -12.53 -1.31
N LYS A 89 -11.84 -13.85 -1.52
CA LYS A 89 -13.07 -14.46 -2.07
C LYS A 89 -14.31 -14.32 -1.16
N LYS A 90 -14.11 -13.94 0.10
CA LYS A 90 -15.14 -13.77 1.13
C LYS A 90 -15.30 -12.30 1.55
N PHE A 91 -14.66 -11.36 0.86
CA PHE A 91 -14.83 -9.95 1.17
C PHE A 91 -16.28 -9.53 0.99
N GLU A 92 -16.72 -8.58 1.80
CA GLU A 92 -18.05 -7.98 1.75
C GLU A 92 -17.94 -6.47 1.99
N PRO A 93 -18.89 -5.63 1.54
CA PRO A 93 -18.81 -4.17 1.66
C PRO A 93 -18.49 -3.65 3.06
N ALA A 94 -18.95 -4.34 4.11
CA ALA A 94 -18.68 -3.98 5.50
C ALA A 94 -17.18 -4.04 5.88
N ASP A 95 -16.38 -4.84 5.16
CA ASP A 95 -14.95 -5.01 5.41
C ASP A 95 -14.14 -3.72 5.14
N PHE A 96 -14.66 -2.80 4.31
CA PHE A 96 -14.00 -1.52 4.07
C PHE A 96 -13.72 -0.78 5.38
N LYS A 97 -14.65 -0.81 6.34
CA LYS A 97 -14.47 -0.18 7.66
C LYS A 97 -13.31 -0.79 8.45
N THR A 98 -13.05 -2.09 8.27
CA THR A 98 -11.91 -2.77 8.89
C THR A 98 -10.61 -2.35 8.23
N PHE A 99 -10.54 -2.34 6.90
CA PHE A 99 -9.34 -1.92 6.18
C PHE A 99 -9.01 -0.44 6.43
N GLU A 100 -10.03 0.42 6.42
CA GLU A 100 -9.90 1.83 6.77
C GLU A 100 -9.35 2.01 8.19
N ARG A 101 -9.89 1.24 9.16
CA ARG A 101 -9.39 1.27 10.54
C ARG A 101 -7.91 0.88 10.60
N TRP A 102 -7.49 -0.17 9.88
CA TRP A 102 -6.09 -0.59 9.86
C TRP A 102 -5.17 0.47 9.25
N VAL A 103 -5.55 1.07 8.13
CA VAL A 103 -4.80 2.17 7.51
C VAL A 103 -4.68 3.35 8.47
N LYS A 104 -5.78 3.75 9.13
CA LYS A 104 -5.78 4.91 10.03
C LYS A 104 -5.01 4.68 11.32
N LYS A 105 -5.07 3.47 11.91
CA LYS A 105 -4.55 3.19 13.25
C LYS A 105 -3.17 2.57 13.28
N TYR A 106 -2.84 1.70 12.32
CA TYR A 106 -1.68 0.80 12.44
C TYR A 106 -0.62 0.99 11.37
N VAL A 107 -1.00 1.48 10.18
CA VAL A 107 -0.02 1.76 9.13
C VAL A 107 0.85 2.95 9.55
N SER A 108 2.16 2.71 9.65
CA SER A 108 3.14 3.68 10.15
C SER A 108 4.35 3.86 9.23
N ASN A 109 4.44 3.08 8.15
CA ASN A 109 5.53 3.11 7.19
C ASN A 109 5.04 2.74 5.79
N TRP A 110 5.80 3.09 4.75
CA TRP A 110 5.43 2.86 3.36
C TRP A 110 5.33 1.37 3.01
N ALA A 111 6.16 0.49 3.60
CA ALA A 111 6.18 -0.92 3.25
C ALA A 111 4.91 -1.65 3.68
N SER A 112 4.42 -1.37 4.89
CA SER A 112 3.14 -1.89 5.40
C SER A 112 1.95 -1.27 4.65
N CYS A 113 2.00 0.04 4.37
CA CYS A 113 1.00 0.75 3.56
C CYS A 113 0.82 0.10 2.20
N ASP A 114 1.92 -0.03 1.45
CA ASP A 114 1.91 -0.54 0.08
C ASP A 114 1.49 -2.01 0.02
N THR A 115 1.92 -2.81 1.01
CA THR A 115 1.52 -4.22 1.11
C THR A 115 0.00 -4.34 1.28
N LEU A 116 -0.58 -3.60 2.23
CA LEU A 116 -2.02 -3.65 2.51
C LEU A 116 -2.82 -3.13 1.31
N CYS A 117 -2.41 -1.97 0.79
CA CYS A 117 -3.21 -1.22 -0.17
C CYS A 117 -3.15 -1.81 -1.58
N ASN A 118 -1.98 -2.25 -2.07
CA ASN A 118 -1.85 -2.79 -3.43
C ASN A 118 -2.63 -4.09 -3.62
N HIS A 119 -2.85 -4.86 -2.54
CA HIS A 119 -3.45 -6.19 -2.61
C HIS A 119 -4.81 -6.26 -1.91
N THR A 120 -4.87 -6.00 -0.61
CA THR A 120 -6.12 -6.16 0.16
C THR A 120 -7.13 -5.10 -0.23
N VAL A 121 -6.76 -3.82 -0.15
CA VAL A 121 -7.66 -2.71 -0.51
C VAL A 121 -7.88 -2.66 -2.02
N GLY A 122 -6.83 -2.86 -2.82
CA GLY A 122 -6.93 -2.91 -4.28
C GLY A 122 -7.89 -3.99 -4.77
N GLU A 123 -7.81 -5.22 -4.26
CA GLU A 123 -8.76 -6.29 -4.63
C GLU A 123 -10.17 -5.99 -4.11
N PHE A 124 -10.30 -5.42 -2.92
CA PHE A 124 -11.61 -5.01 -2.40
C PHE A 124 -12.30 -4.02 -3.34
N LEU A 125 -11.59 -3.00 -3.83
CA LEU A 125 -12.13 -2.01 -4.77
C LEU A 125 -12.48 -2.63 -6.12
N MET A 126 -11.75 -3.65 -6.56
CA MET A 126 -12.09 -4.40 -7.77
C MET A 126 -13.40 -5.17 -7.64
N MET A 127 -13.75 -5.60 -6.41
CA MET A 127 -15.01 -6.27 -6.12
C MET A 127 -16.16 -5.28 -5.87
N TYR A 128 -15.85 -4.12 -5.27
CA TYR A 128 -16.81 -3.10 -4.84
C TYR A 128 -16.37 -1.70 -5.29
N PRO A 129 -16.42 -1.40 -6.60
CA PRO A 129 -15.97 -0.12 -7.15
C PRO A 129 -16.76 1.08 -6.64
N GLU A 130 -17.96 0.88 -6.08
CA GLU A 130 -18.75 1.92 -5.42
C GLU A 130 -18.04 2.57 -4.22
N PHE A 131 -16.94 1.98 -3.72
CA PHE A 131 -16.09 2.55 -2.67
C PHE A 131 -14.95 3.44 -3.18
N LEU A 132 -14.76 3.60 -4.50
CA LEU A 132 -13.76 4.54 -5.05
C LEU A 132 -13.86 5.97 -4.49
N PRO A 133 -15.07 6.55 -4.28
CA PRO A 133 -15.20 7.87 -3.65
C PRO A 133 -14.58 7.97 -2.25
N GLU A 134 -14.48 6.87 -1.49
CA GLU A 134 -13.82 6.87 -0.18
C GLU A 134 -12.31 7.12 -0.29
N LEU A 135 -11.66 6.72 -1.40
CA LEU A 135 -10.26 7.07 -1.63
C LEU A 135 -10.05 8.58 -1.81
N LYS A 136 -11.02 9.29 -2.39
CA LYS A 136 -10.99 10.77 -2.48
C LYS A 136 -11.05 11.40 -1.08
N ARG A 137 -11.83 10.80 -0.16
CA ARG A 137 -11.83 11.20 1.27
C ARG A 137 -10.52 10.89 1.97
N TRP A 138 -9.88 9.77 1.63
CA TRP A 138 -8.54 9.44 2.15
C TRP A 138 -7.48 10.43 1.64
N ALA A 139 -7.59 10.88 0.40
CA ALA A 139 -6.64 11.77 -0.23
C ALA A 139 -6.53 13.15 0.45
N VAL A 140 -7.59 13.61 1.14
CA VAL A 140 -7.60 14.87 1.91
C VAL A 140 -7.29 14.70 3.41
N SER A 141 -6.94 13.49 3.84
CA SER A 141 -6.69 13.21 5.26
C SER A 141 -5.48 13.97 5.82
N LYS A 142 -5.50 14.28 7.11
CA LYS A 142 -4.32 14.80 7.83
C LYS A 142 -3.24 13.73 8.04
N ASN A 143 -3.62 12.44 8.03
CA ASN A 143 -2.68 11.33 8.19
C ASN A 143 -2.00 11.02 6.85
N ARG A 144 -0.67 11.12 6.80
CA ARG A 144 0.15 10.88 5.59
C ARG A 144 -0.06 9.49 4.99
N TRP A 145 -0.26 8.47 5.83
CA TRP A 145 -0.44 7.09 5.38
C TRP A 145 -1.81 6.86 4.78
N VAL A 146 -2.83 7.52 5.31
CA VAL A 146 -4.18 7.52 4.71
C VAL A 146 -4.14 8.21 3.35
N LYS A 147 -3.46 9.36 3.23
CA LYS A 147 -3.23 10.03 1.94
C LYS A 147 -2.50 9.11 0.96
N ARG A 148 -1.37 8.52 1.36
CA ARG A 148 -0.63 7.58 0.52
C ARG A 148 -1.50 6.40 0.09
N ALA A 149 -2.25 5.80 1.01
CA ALA A 149 -3.15 4.67 0.77
C ALA A 149 -4.21 4.97 -0.29
N ALA A 150 -4.70 6.21 -0.39
CA ALA A 150 -5.62 6.63 -1.45
C ALA A 150 -5.03 6.37 -2.85
N ALA A 151 -3.78 6.77 -3.06
CA ALA A 151 -3.12 6.58 -4.34
C ALA A 151 -2.63 5.14 -4.55
N VAL A 152 -1.98 4.54 -3.54
CA VAL A 152 -1.34 3.23 -3.75
C VAL A 152 -2.35 2.07 -3.84
N SER A 153 -3.56 2.22 -3.30
CA SER A 153 -4.66 1.26 -3.52
C SER A 153 -5.00 1.07 -5.01
N LEU A 154 -4.64 2.05 -5.85
CA LEU A 154 -4.94 2.08 -7.27
C LEU A 154 -3.79 1.59 -8.16
N ILE A 155 -2.62 1.20 -7.62
CA ILE A 155 -1.48 0.72 -8.45
C ILE A 155 -1.85 -0.48 -9.33
N VAL A 156 -2.47 -1.50 -8.74
CA VAL A 156 -2.83 -2.73 -9.47
C VAL A 156 -3.95 -2.46 -10.49
N PRO A 157 -5.05 -1.75 -10.13
CA PRO A 157 -6.05 -1.30 -11.10
C PRO A 157 -5.48 -0.45 -12.24
N ALA A 158 -4.53 0.46 -11.96
CA ALA A 158 -3.89 1.32 -12.94
C ALA A 158 -3.21 0.51 -14.05
N ARG A 159 -2.46 -0.52 -13.68
CA ARG A 159 -1.80 -1.41 -14.64
C ARG A 159 -2.78 -2.20 -15.51
N LYS A 160 -4.03 -2.34 -15.07
CA LYS A 160 -5.13 -2.97 -15.81
C LYS A 160 -5.91 -1.97 -16.69
N GLY A 161 -5.53 -0.69 -16.70
CA GLY A 161 -6.22 0.35 -17.46
C GLY A 161 -7.57 0.77 -16.87
N LEU A 162 -7.77 0.62 -15.56
CA LEU A 162 -9.02 0.95 -14.89
C LEU A 162 -8.96 2.32 -14.21
N TRP A 163 -10.10 3.00 -14.12
CA TRP A 163 -10.33 4.17 -13.25
C TRP A 163 -9.34 5.33 -13.43
N MET A 164 -8.97 5.62 -14.68
CA MET A 164 -8.05 6.72 -15.00
C MET A 164 -8.55 8.06 -14.46
N GLU A 165 -9.85 8.34 -14.59
CA GLU A 165 -10.44 9.59 -14.12
C GLU A 165 -10.27 9.74 -12.60
N GLU A 166 -10.59 8.71 -11.82
CA GLU A 166 -10.46 8.70 -10.37
C GLU A 166 -9.00 8.87 -9.93
N MET A 167 -8.04 8.27 -10.66
CA MET A 167 -6.62 8.45 -10.40
C MET A 167 -6.17 9.89 -10.65
N LEU A 168 -6.62 10.51 -11.74
CA LEU A 168 -6.28 11.91 -12.04
C LEU A 168 -6.91 12.87 -11.02
N GLU A 169 -8.11 12.58 -10.53
CA GLU A 169 -8.73 13.35 -9.44
C GLU A 169 -7.93 13.23 -8.13
N ILE A 170 -7.55 12.02 -7.72
CA ILE A 170 -6.72 11.81 -6.52
C ILE A 170 -5.36 12.50 -6.67
N ALA A 171 -4.73 12.40 -7.84
CA ALA A 171 -3.49 13.10 -8.14
C ALA A 171 -3.65 14.63 -8.10
N THR A 172 -4.82 15.15 -8.50
CA THR A 172 -5.14 16.59 -8.39
C THR A 172 -5.26 17.02 -6.94
N ILE A 173 -5.97 16.25 -6.11
CA ILE A 173 -6.12 16.52 -4.67
C ILE A 173 -4.75 16.55 -3.97
N GLN A 174 -3.86 15.63 -4.34
CA GLN A 174 -2.53 15.47 -3.73
C GLN A 174 -1.42 16.26 -4.42
N LEU A 175 -1.76 17.04 -5.45
CA LEU A 175 -0.80 17.62 -6.39
C LEU A 175 0.33 18.37 -5.68
N GLU A 176 -0.03 19.26 -4.76
CA GLU A 176 0.89 20.16 -4.06
C GLU A 176 1.22 19.68 -2.63
N ASP A 177 0.95 18.41 -2.32
CA ASP A 177 1.28 17.83 -1.01
C ASP A 177 2.79 17.90 -0.76
N GLN A 178 3.20 18.39 0.41
CA GLN A 178 4.61 18.58 0.77
C GLN A 178 5.27 17.31 1.30
N ASP A 179 4.48 16.28 1.62
CA ASP A 179 4.96 15.04 2.19
C ASP A 179 5.59 14.12 1.12
N ASP A 180 6.85 13.73 1.31
CA ASP A 180 7.59 12.94 0.32
C ASP A 180 7.00 11.54 0.09
N MET A 181 6.35 10.94 1.08
CA MET A 181 5.69 9.64 0.94
C MET A 181 4.36 9.76 0.19
N VAL A 182 3.65 10.88 0.32
CA VAL A 182 2.44 11.14 -0.49
C VAL A 182 2.84 11.39 -1.94
N GLN A 183 3.84 12.25 -2.17
CA GLN A 183 4.38 12.55 -3.51
C GLN A 183 4.82 11.29 -4.27
N LYS A 184 5.56 10.40 -3.60
CA LYS A 184 5.98 9.12 -4.19
C LYS A 184 4.79 8.20 -4.46
N GLY A 185 3.75 8.26 -3.62
CA GLY A 185 2.54 7.44 -3.75
C GLY A 185 1.77 7.76 -5.03
N TYR A 186 1.30 9.00 -5.18
CA TYR A 186 0.54 9.39 -6.37
C TYR A 186 1.40 9.47 -7.63
N GLY A 187 2.69 9.82 -7.50
CA GLY A 187 3.64 9.71 -8.61
C GLY A 187 3.77 8.27 -9.11
N TRP A 188 3.82 7.28 -8.21
CA TRP A 188 3.82 5.87 -8.60
C TRP A 188 2.49 5.43 -9.22
N MET A 189 1.36 5.92 -8.71
CA MET A 189 0.05 5.67 -9.33
C MET A 189 0.00 6.16 -10.78
N LEU A 190 0.43 7.41 -11.04
CA LEU A 190 0.52 7.96 -12.39
C LEU A 190 1.50 7.17 -13.26
N LYS A 191 2.66 6.78 -12.71
CA LYS A 191 3.62 5.90 -13.40
C LYS A 191 2.94 4.63 -13.89
N SER A 192 2.20 3.95 -12.99
CA SER A 192 1.57 2.69 -13.32
C SER A 192 0.36 2.82 -14.23
N ALA A 193 -0.38 3.93 -14.17
CA ALA A 193 -1.42 4.24 -15.15
C ALA A 193 -0.84 4.51 -16.55
N SER A 194 0.37 5.10 -16.63
CA SER A 194 1.04 5.35 -17.92
C SER A 194 1.50 4.08 -18.64
N GLU A 195 1.63 2.96 -17.91
CA GLU A 195 1.95 1.65 -18.49
C GLU A 195 0.78 1.11 -19.33
N SER A 196 -0.46 1.46 -18.99
CA SER A 196 -1.66 1.07 -19.75
C SER A 196 -2.09 2.12 -20.76
N ASP A 197 -2.12 3.40 -20.37
CA ASP A 197 -2.42 4.52 -21.27
C ASP A 197 -1.59 5.75 -20.89
N LEU A 198 -0.59 6.02 -21.72
CA LEU A 198 0.36 7.11 -21.55
C LEU A 198 -0.28 8.49 -21.76
N ASN A 199 -1.27 8.61 -22.64
CA ASN A 199 -1.71 9.92 -23.14
C ASN A 199 -2.43 10.76 -22.07
N PRO A 200 -3.41 10.24 -21.30
CA PRO A 200 -4.05 10.98 -20.23
C PRO A 200 -3.05 11.42 -19.15
N VAL A 201 -2.13 10.51 -18.76
CA VAL A 201 -1.12 10.80 -17.73
C VAL A 201 -0.15 11.88 -18.20
N PHE A 202 0.33 11.79 -19.45
CA PHE A 202 1.23 12.82 -19.98
C PHE A 202 0.53 14.18 -20.10
N LYS A 203 -0.73 14.22 -20.54
CA LYS A 203 -1.53 15.46 -20.57
C LYS A 203 -1.66 16.07 -19.18
N PHE A 204 -2.01 15.26 -18.18
CA PHE A 204 -2.08 15.69 -16.78
C PHE A 204 -0.74 16.27 -16.30
N VAL A 205 0.36 15.55 -16.51
CA VAL A 205 1.70 16.03 -16.14
C VAL A 205 2.02 17.36 -16.80
N MET A 206 1.79 17.51 -18.11
CA MET A 206 2.07 18.76 -18.81
C MET A 206 1.21 19.94 -18.33
N GLN A 207 -0.03 19.68 -17.95
CA GLN A 207 -0.92 20.69 -17.37
C GLN A 207 -0.45 21.17 -15.99
N HIS A 208 0.18 20.29 -15.20
CA HIS A 208 0.51 20.57 -13.80
C HIS A 208 2.01 20.68 -13.50
N LYS A 209 2.91 20.47 -14.47
CA LYS A 209 4.37 20.37 -14.26
C LYS A 209 5.02 21.55 -13.53
N THR A 210 4.40 22.73 -13.56
CA THR A 210 4.89 23.95 -12.87
C THR A 210 4.60 23.95 -11.37
N LYS A 211 3.54 23.26 -10.93
CA LYS A 211 3.12 23.14 -9.52
C LYS A 211 3.51 21.81 -8.90
N MET A 212 3.57 20.76 -9.72
CA MET A 212 3.86 19.40 -9.26
C MET A 212 5.28 19.32 -8.64
N PRO A 213 5.42 18.82 -7.40
CA PRO A 213 6.73 18.59 -6.79
C PRO A 213 7.61 17.68 -7.65
N ARG A 214 8.91 17.99 -7.70
CA ARG A 214 9.90 17.25 -8.50
C ARG A 214 9.89 15.74 -8.22
N THR A 215 9.67 15.34 -6.97
CA THR A 215 9.61 13.92 -6.60
C THR A 215 8.48 13.22 -7.35
N ALA A 216 7.26 13.75 -7.27
CA ALA A 216 6.11 13.13 -7.89
C ALA A 216 6.20 13.17 -9.43
N LEU A 217 6.69 14.29 -9.99
CA LEU A 217 6.95 14.42 -11.43
C LEU A 217 7.90 13.34 -11.93
N ARG A 218 9.04 13.14 -11.27
CA ARG A 218 10.05 12.14 -11.68
C ARG A 218 9.52 10.72 -11.59
N TYR A 219 8.69 10.41 -10.60
CA TYR A 219 8.00 9.13 -10.52
C TYR A 219 7.02 8.96 -11.69
N ALA A 220 6.12 9.92 -11.89
CA ALA A 220 5.08 9.86 -12.91
C ALA A 220 5.64 9.63 -14.32
N ILE A 221 6.78 10.26 -14.65
CA ILE A 221 7.39 10.16 -15.98
C ILE A 221 8.42 9.03 -16.12
N GLU A 222 8.70 8.25 -15.08
CA GLU A 222 9.82 7.29 -15.03
C GLU A 222 9.83 6.30 -16.21
N LYS A 223 8.65 5.87 -16.67
CA LYS A 223 8.47 4.89 -17.75
C LYS A 223 8.16 5.52 -19.12
N MET A 224 8.06 6.84 -19.21
CA MET A 224 7.75 7.53 -20.47
C MET A 224 8.94 7.49 -21.45
N PRO A 225 8.72 7.66 -22.76
CA PRO A 225 9.78 7.89 -23.74
C PRO A 225 10.65 9.12 -23.40
N ALA A 226 11.91 9.10 -23.86
CA ALA A 226 12.90 10.13 -23.53
C ALA A 226 12.47 11.55 -23.94
N ASP A 227 11.82 11.71 -25.10
CA ASP A 227 11.34 13.01 -25.59
C ASP A 227 10.24 13.58 -24.68
N LYS A 228 9.31 12.73 -24.22
CA LYS A 228 8.25 13.11 -23.27
C LYS A 228 8.81 13.46 -21.90
N LYS A 229 9.80 12.70 -21.41
CA LYS A 229 10.50 13.05 -20.16
C LYS A 229 11.18 14.42 -20.27
N ALA A 230 11.88 14.69 -21.37
CA ALA A 230 12.54 15.97 -21.58
C ALA A 230 11.53 17.12 -21.61
N LYS A 231 10.41 16.96 -22.33
CA LYS A 231 9.31 17.94 -22.37
C LYS A 231 8.69 18.21 -21.00
N ALA A 232 8.46 17.16 -20.21
CA ALA A 232 7.89 17.28 -18.86
C ALA A 232 8.85 17.93 -17.86
N MET A 233 10.16 17.72 -18.02
CA MET A 233 11.20 18.27 -17.15
C MET A 233 11.67 19.68 -17.55
N ALA A 234 11.38 20.12 -18.78
CA ALA A 234 11.63 21.49 -19.22
C ALA A 234 10.77 22.48 -18.41
N ARG A 235 11.32 23.65 -18.10
CA ARG A 235 10.57 24.73 -17.43
C ARG A 235 9.53 25.27 -18.39
#